data_AF-K2B453-F1
#
_entry.id   AF-K2B453-F1
#
_cell.length_a   1.000
_cell.length_b   1.000
_cell.length_c   1.000
_cell.angle_alpha   90.00
_cell.angle_beta   90.00
_cell.angle_gamma   90.00
#
_symmetry.space_group_name_H-M   'P 1'
#
loop_
_entity.id
_entity.type
_entity.pdbx_description
1 polymer ?
#
loop_
_entity_poly.entity_id
_entity_poly.type
_entity_poly.pdbx_seq_one_letter_code
_entity_poly.pdbx_strand_id
1 'polypeptide(L)' 'MKFFTNIFEKIICLENLFTTWDEFKSDKSKKIDVLEFEQNLEQNIFMLHRDLKYHRYKHGVYTSFTI' A
#
# COMPACT_ATOMS: atom_id res chain seq x y z
N MET A 1 -23.66 12.99 11.88
CA MET A 1 -22.38 13.10 11.15
C MET A 1 -21.34 12.31 11.94
N LYS A 2 -20.73 11.26 11.37
CA LYS A 2 -19.70 10.48 12.07
C LYS A 2 -18.35 11.18 11.89
N PHE A 3 -17.71 11.52 13.00
CA PHE A 3 -16.34 12.03 13.01
C PHE A 3 -15.40 10.85 13.18
N PHE A 4 -14.44 10.73 12.27
CA PHE A 4 -13.42 9.71 12.34
C PHE A 4 -12.10 10.37 12.73
N THR A 5 -11.62 10.05 13.92
CA THR A 5 -10.33 10.50 14.43
C THR A 5 -9.25 9.49 14.06
N ASN A 6 -8.03 9.98 13.81
CA ASN A 6 -6.83 9.18 13.54
C ASN A 6 -6.99 8.18 12.38
N ILE A 7 -7.79 8.54 11.36
CA ILE A 7 -8.00 7.68 10.18
C ILE A 7 -6.68 7.36 9.51
N PHE A 8 -5.82 8.36 9.34
CA PHE A 8 -4.54 8.19 8.68
C PHE A 8 -3.69 7.10 9.36
N GLU A 9 -3.51 7.20 10.68
CA GLU A 9 -2.77 6.19 11.47
C GLU A 9 -3.39 4.79 11.36
N LYS A 10 -4.72 4.70 11.27
CA LYS A 10 -5.42 3.42 11.06
C LYS A 10 -5.20 2.86 9.65
N ILE A 11 -5.16 3.71 8.62
CA ILE A 11 -4.91 3.30 7.24
C ILE A 11 -3.48 2.79 7.10
N ILE A 12 -2.51 3.49 7.69
CA ILE A 12 -1.09 3.17 7.50
C ILE A 12 -0.56 2.16 8.51
N CYS A 13 -1.36 1.67 9.47
CA CYS A 13 -0.87 0.71 10.44
C CYS A 13 -0.46 -0.60 9.74
N LEU A 14 0.55 -1.28 10.28
CA LEU A 14 1.14 -2.46 9.65
C LEU A 14 0.10 -3.55 9.38
N GLU A 15 -0.76 -3.83 10.36
CA GLU A 15 -1.84 -4.82 10.24
C GLU A 15 -2.76 -4.50 9.06
N ASN A 16 -3.15 -3.23 8.90
CA ASN A 16 -3.98 -2.79 7.79
C ASN A 16 -3.23 -2.88 6.46
N LEU A 17 -1.94 -2.55 6.41
CA LEU A 17 -1.14 -2.64 5.18
C LEU A 17 -0.94 -4.10 4.72
N PHE A 18 -0.69 -5.03 5.64
CA PHE A 18 -0.59 -6.46 5.33
C PHE A 18 -1.94 -7.02 4.86
N THR A 19 -3.03 -6.71 5.56
CA THR A 19 -4.38 -7.14 5.16
C THR A 19 -4.76 -6.60 3.78
N THR A 20 -4.46 -5.32 3.53
CA THR A 20 -4.71 -4.69 2.22
C THR A 20 -3.88 -5.34 1.12
N TRP A 21 -2.64 -5.77 1.40
CA TRP A 21 -1.81 -6.48 0.43
C TRP A 21 -2.44 -7.81 0.00
N ASP A 22 -2.95 -8.59 0.95
CA ASP A 22 -3.59 -9.87 0.65
C ASP A 22 -4.86 -9.70 -0.18
N GLU A 23 -5.63 -8.64 0.05
CA GLU A 23 -6.77 -8.28 -0.81
C GLU A 23 -6.31 -7.82 -2.21
N PHE A 24 -5.29 -6.93 -2.27
CA PHE A 24 -4.76 -6.34 -3.50
C PHE A 24 -4.19 -7.38 -4.47
N LYS A 25 -3.47 -8.39 -3.97
CA LYS A 25 -2.78 -9.37 -4.81
C LYS A 25 -3.71 -10.42 -5.43
N SER A 26 -4.93 -10.57 -4.91
CA SER A 26 -5.84 -11.68 -5.25
C SER A 26 -6.06 -11.84 -6.77
N ASP A 27 -6.24 -10.75 -7.51
CA ASP A 27 -6.43 -10.73 -8.96
C ASP A 27 -5.16 -10.36 -9.76
N LYS A 28 -4.03 -10.11 -9.09
CA LYS A 28 -2.79 -9.58 -9.71
C LYS A 28 -1.55 -10.42 -9.43
N SER A 29 -1.68 -11.56 -8.75
CA SER A 29 -0.58 -12.45 -8.37
C SER A 29 0.33 -12.92 -9.51
N LYS A 30 -0.12 -12.84 -10.77
CA LYS A 30 0.69 -13.18 -11.95
C LYS A 30 1.47 -12.02 -12.55
N LYS A 31 1.25 -10.78 -12.10
CA LYS A 31 1.97 -9.62 -12.63
C LYS A 31 3.39 -9.57 -12.06
N ILE A 32 4.36 -9.24 -12.91
CA ILE A 32 5.78 -9.26 -12.56
C ILE A 32 6.08 -8.26 -11.43
N ASP A 33 5.49 -7.06 -11.49
CA ASP A 33 5.62 -6.02 -10.46
C ASP A 33 5.11 -6.49 -9.10
N VAL A 34 3.99 -7.23 -9.07
CA VAL A 34 3.43 -7.83 -7.86
C VAL A 34 4.34 -8.92 -7.31
N LEU A 35 4.87 -9.79 -8.17
CA LEU A 35 5.79 -10.86 -7.78
C LEU A 35 7.10 -10.30 -7.22
N GLU A 36 7.69 -9.29 -7.85
CA GLU A 36 8.90 -8.61 -7.37
C GLU A 36 8.68 -7.94 -6.02
N PHE A 37 7.51 -7.30 -5.83
CA PHE A 37 7.16 -6.73 -4.55
C PHE A 37 6.99 -7.81 -3.47
N GLU A 38 6.34 -8.94 -3.79
CA GLU A 38 6.08 -10.02 -2.84
C GLU A 38 7.37 -10.75 -2.40
N GLN A 39 8.39 -10.83 -3.26
CA GLN A 39 9.68 -11.44 -2.92
C GLN A 39 10.33 -10.83 -1.67
N ASN A 40 10.10 -9.54 -1.40
CA ASN A 40 10.57 -8.83 -0.22
C ASN A 40 9.40 -8.15 0.52
N LEU A 41 8.27 -8.86 0.63
CA LEU A 41 7.01 -8.30 1.11
C LEU A 41 7.14 -7.51 2.42
N GLU A 42 7.76 -8.11 3.42
CA GLU A 42 7.91 -7.52 4.75
C GLU A 42 8.73 -6.22 4.68
N GLN A 43 9.89 -6.25 4.02
CA GLN A 43 10.74 -5.07 3.86
C GLN A 43 10.02 -3.96 3.10
N ASN A 44 9.30 -4.32 2.03
CA ASN A 44 8.55 -3.37 1.22
C ASN A 44 7.40 -2.72 2.00
N ILE A 45 6.62 -3.49 2.77
CA ILE A 45 5.55 -2.95 3.62
C ILE A 45 6.11 -2.09 4.76
N PHE A 46 7.21 -2.49 5.40
CA PHE A 46 7.85 -1.68 6.45
C PHE A 46 8.45 -0.39 5.92
N MET A 47 9.00 -0.41 4.71
CA MET A 47 9.46 0.80 4.03
C MET A 47 8.29 1.72 3.71
N LEU A 48 7.21 1.19 3.12
CA LEU A 48 5.98 1.94 2.84
C LEU A 48 5.38 2.57 4.11
N HIS A 49 5.26 1.80 5.19
CA HIS A 49 4.77 2.33 6.47
C HIS A 49 5.61 3.50 6.97
N ARG A 50 6.96 3.37 6.95
CA ARG A 50 7.86 4.45 7.36
C ARG A 50 7.72 5.67 6.46
N ASP A 51 7.66 5.46 5.15
CA ASP A 51 7.53 6.57 4.20
C ASP A 51 6.20 7.29 4.35
N LEU A 52 5.10 6.59 4.61
CA LEU A 52 3.81 7.19 4.91
C LEU A 52 3.85 7.95 6.24
N LYS A 53 4.34 7.30 7.31
CA LYS A 53 4.42 7.86 8.66
C LYS A 53 5.27 9.13 8.74
N TYR A 54 6.38 9.17 8.00
CA TYR A 54 7.26 10.34 7.93
C TYR A 54 6.94 11.28 6.76
N HIS A 55 5.79 11.09 6.09
CA HIS A 55 5.35 11.91 4.95
C HIS A 55 6.39 12.02 3.81
N ARG A 56 7.16 10.96 3.58
CA ARG A 56 8.16 10.82 2.51
C ARG A 56 7.63 10.08 1.29
N TYR A 57 6.51 9.37 1.44
CA TYR A 57 5.90 8.65 0.33
C TYR A 57 5.52 9.61 -0.81
N LYS A 58 5.93 9.26 -2.02
CA LYS A 58 5.61 9.99 -3.25
C LYS A 58 5.08 9.00 -4.29
N HIS A 59 3.84 9.24 -4.74
CA HIS A 59 3.24 8.40 -5.78
C HIS A 59 3.94 8.60 -7.14
N GLY A 60 3.84 7.59 -8.00
CA GLY A 60 4.29 7.68 -9.38
C GLY A 60 3.49 8.69 -10.21
N VAL A 61 3.96 8.98 -11.42
CA VAL A 61 3.25 9.84 -12.37
C VAL A 61 1.93 9.20 -12.79
N TYR A 62 0.87 10.01 -12.90
CA TYR A 62 -0.39 9.55 -13.45
C TYR A 62 -0.31 9.47 -14.97
N THR A 63 -0.71 8.34 -15.54
CA THR A 63 -0.84 8.15 -16.98
C THR A 63 -2.31 8.14 -17.36
N SER A 64 -2.70 8.93 -18.36
CA SER A 64 -4.06 8.89 -18.90
C SER A 64 -4.35 7.51 -19.49
N PHE A 65 -5.55 6.99 -19.25
CA PHE A 65 -6.05 5.77 -19.88
C PHE A 65 -7.50 6.00 -20.35
N THR A 66 -7.93 5.25 -21.36
CA THR A 66 -9.30 5.28 -21.88
C THR A 66 -9.99 3.99 -21.45
N ILE A 67 -11.21 4.12 -20.93
CA ILE A 67 -12.10 3.02 -20.54
C ILE A 67 -13.02 2.68 -21.72
#